data_AF-A0A2Z3GVJ8-F1
#
_entry.id   AF-A0A2Z3GVJ8-F1
#
_cell.length_a   1.000
_cell.length_b   1.000
_cell.length_c   1.000
_cell.angle_alpha   90.00
_cell.angle_beta   90.00
_cell.angle_gamma   90.00
#
_symmetry.space_group_name_H-M   'P 1'
#
loop_
_entity.id
_entity.type
_entity.pdbx_description
1 polymer ?
#
loop_
_entity_poly.entity_id
_entity_poly.type
_entity_poly.pdbx_seq_one_letter_code
_entity_poly.pdbx_strand_id
1 'polypeptide(L)'
;MNPSDTTRLDDYRFQMGHDAGNLALVLDSLTDAITALNQHLVYYRLEQGQRHSPPPDLAPLREVLADAKGLVQESLLRLKGKD
;
A
#
# COMPACT_ATOMS: atom_id res chain seq x y z
N MET A 1 -1.16 -12.89 -7.02
CA MET A 1 -0.39 -12.82 -5.76
C MET A 1 0.86 -13.64 -5.94
N ASN A 2 1.99 -13.13 -5.47
CA ASN A 2 3.21 -13.92 -5.45
C ASN A 2 3.11 -15.00 -4.33
N PRO A 3 3.99 -16.02 -4.31
CA PRO A 3 3.94 -17.07 -3.28
C PRO A 3 4.07 -16.56 -1.84
N SER A 4 4.88 -15.52 -1.59
CA SER A 4 5.02 -14.92 -0.25
C SER A 4 3.77 -14.19 0.23
N ASP A 5 3.00 -13.58 -0.68
CA ASP A 5 1.75 -12.91 -0.33
C ASP A 5 0.70 -13.94 0.13
N THR A 6 0.70 -15.13 -0.47
CA THR A 6 -0.22 -16.22 -0.08
C THR A 6 0.05 -16.69 1.34
N THR A 7 1.31 -16.92 1.69
CA THR A 7 1.66 -17.31 3.07
C THR A 7 1.31 -16.22 4.07
N ARG A 8 1.62 -14.95 3.77
CA ARG A 8 1.24 -13.82 4.62
C ARG A 8 -0.27 -13.71 4.78
N LEU A 9 -1.03 -13.96 3.70
CA LEU A 9 -2.49 -13.93 3.76
C LEU A 9 -3.03 -14.99 4.70
N ASP A 10 -2.50 -16.21 4.64
CA ASP A 10 -2.92 -17.30 5.52
C ASP A 10 -2.60 -16.97 6.98
N ASP A 11 -1.41 -16.43 7.25
CA ASP A 11 -1.03 -15.97 8.59
C ASP A 11 -1.95 -14.85 9.11
N TYR A 12 -2.23 -13.84 8.30
CA TYR A 12 -3.13 -12.73 8.70
C TYR A 12 -4.55 -13.21 8.94
N ARG A 13 -5.06 -14.12 8.10
CA ARG A 13 -6.41 -14.70 8.27
C ARG A 13 -6.49 -15.55 9.52
N PHE A 14 -5.44 -16.29 9.86
CA PHE A 14 -5.37 -17.05 11.09
C PHE A 14 -5.38 -16.14 12.33
N GLN A 15 -4.65 -15.03 12.29
CA GLN A 15 -4.52 -14.10 13.43
C GLN A 15 -5.72 -13.18 13.64
N MET A 16 -6.36 -12.73 12.55
CA MET A 16 -7.34 -11.64 12.57
C MET A 16 -8.73 -12.05 12.07
N GLY A 17 -8.89 -13.28 11.59
CA GLY A 17 -10.09 -13.71 10.87
C GLY A 17 -10.05 -13.35 9.38
N HIS A 18 -11.00 -13.89 8.62
CA HIS A 18 -10.94 -13.88 7.15
C HIS A 18 -10.89 -12.46 6.56
N ASP A 19 -11.84 -11.61 6.94
CA ASP A 19 -11.99 -10.27 6.35
C ASP A 19 -10.89 -9.31 6.80
N ALA A 20 -10.55 -9.31 8.09
CA ALA A 20 -9.47 -8.48 8.60
C ALA A 20 -8.11 -8.95 8.07
N GLY A 21 -7.90 -10.25 7.88
CA GLY A 21 -6.68 -10.78 7.26
C GLY A 21 -6.51 -10.34 5.80
N ASN A 22 -7.60 -10.33 5.03
CA ASN A 22 -7.60 -9.80 3.66
C ASN A 22 -7.20 -8.32 3.63
N LEU A 23 -7.81 -7.51 4.50
CA LEU A 23 -7.53 -6.08 4.59
C LEU A 23 -6.11 -5.78 5.10
N ALA A 24 -5.56 -6.60 6.00
CA ALA A 24 -4.19 -6.47 6.47
C ALA A 24 -3.18 -6.67 5.33
N LEU A 25 -3.38 -7.68 4.47
CA LEU A 25 -2.51 -7.86 3.30
C LEU A 25 -2.61 -6.67 2.33
N VAL A 26 -3.81 -6.16 2.10
CA VAL A 26 -4.01 -4.97 1.24
C VAL A 26 -3.31 -3.75 1.84
N LEU A 27 -3.37 -3.56 3.15
CA LEU A 27 -2.71 -2.45 3.84
C LEU A 27 -1.18 -2.48 3.65
N ASP A 28 -0.58 -3.66 3.74
CA ASP A 28 0.85 -3.85 3.46
C ASP A 28 1.17 -3.59 1.99
N SER A 29 0.38 -4.16 1.08
CA SER A 29 0.55 -3.96 -0.37
C SER A 29 0.49 -2.48 -0.77
N LEU A 30 -0.44 -1.72 -0.18
CA LEU A 30 -0.55 -0.27 -0.39
C LEU A 30 0.66 0.47 0.20
N THR A 31 1.18 0.02 1.34
CA THR A 31 2.35 0.62 1.96
C THR A 31 3.60 0.42 1.10
N ASP A 32 3.78 -0.78 0.54
CA ASP A 32 4.88 -1.09 -0.37
C ASP A 32 4.76 -0.26 -1.67
N ALA A 33 3.54 -0.15 -2.23
CA ALA A 33 3.28 0.66 -3.42
C ALA A 33 3.59 2.16 -3.20
N ILE A 34 3.14 2.72 -2.07
CA ILE A 34 3.45 4.13 -1.70
C ILE A 34 4.96 4.31 -1.53
N THR A 35 5.64 3.34 -0.91
CA THR A 35 7.09 3.40 -0.70
C THR A 35 7.84 3.40 -2.03
N ALA A 36 7.48 2.48 -2.94
CA ALA A 36 8.06 2.39 -4.28
C ALA A 36 7.80 3.68 -5.10
N LEU A 37 6.57 4.21 -5.03
CA LEU A 37 6.22 5.46 -5.70
C LEU A 37 7.03 6.64 -5.15
N ASN A 38 7.16 6.77 -3.83
CA ASN A 38 7.97 7.82 -3.21
C ASN A 38 9.44 7.72 -3.60
N GLN A 39 10.00 6.51 -3.64
CA GLN A 39 11.37 6.30 -4.14
C GLN A 39 11.48 6.76 -5.59
N HIS A 40 10.51 6.42 -6.44
CA HIS A 40 10.50 6.88 -7.82
C HIS A 40 10.43 8.41 -7.91
N LEU A 41 9.58 9.07 -7.12
CA LEU A 41 9.47 10.54 -7.08
C LEU A 41 10.79 11.22 -6.68
N VAL A 42 11.56 10.62 -5.77
CA VAL A 42 12.85 11.16 -5.31
C VAL A 42 13.98 10.90 -6.30
N TYR A 43 14.00 9.71 -6.90
CA TYR A 43 15.09 9.25 -7.75
C TYR A 43 14.81 9.39 -9.25
N TYR A 44 13.68 9.99 -9.64
CA TYR A 44 13.33 10.21 -11.03
C TYR A 44 14.40 11.02 -11.76
N ARG A 45 14.87 10.48 -12.89
CA ARG A 45 15.85 11.10 -13.78
C ARG A 45 15.42 10.85 -15.23
N LEU A 46 15.36 11.91 -16.02
CA LEU A 46 15.15 11.83 -17.47
C LEU A 46 16.45 11.45 -18.19
N GLU A 47 17.58 11.97 -17.70
CA GLU A 47 18.92 11.75 -18.25
C GLU A 47 19.95 11.55 -17.14
N GLN A 48 21.12 11.02 -17.50
CA GLN A 48 22.18 10.72 -16.55
C GLN A 48 22.61 11.99 -15.79
N GLY A 49 22.38 12.02 -14.48
CA GLY A 49 22.79 13.12 -13.60
C GLY A 49 21.77 14.26 -13.46
N GLN A 50 20.71 14.32 -14.26
CA GLN A 50 19.67 15.33 -14.12
C GLN A 50 18.52 14.84 -13.22
N ARG A 51 18.39 15.44 -12.03
CA ARG A 51 17.17 15.32 -11.21
C ARG A 51 16.18 16.38 -11.69
N HIS A 52 15.04 15.96 -12.21
CA HIS A 52 13.95 16.84 -12.61
C HIS A 52 12.82 16.81 -11.59
N SER A 53 11.88 17.74 -11.72
CA SER A 53 10.60 17.60 -11.01
C SER A 53 10.00 16.22 -11.33
N PRO A 54 9.47 15.50 -10.34
CA PRO A 54 8.83 14.22 -10.59
C PRO A 54 7.70 14.38 -11.63
N PRO A 55 7.39 13.31 -12.38
CA PRO A 55 6.31 13.33 -13.36
C PRO A 55 4.99 13.81 -12.71
N PRO A 56 4.33 14.83 -13.28
CA PRO A 56 3.16 15.46 -12.67
C PRO A 56 1.98 14.51 -12.55
N ASP A 57 1.94 13.45 -13.37
CA ASP A 57 0.94 12.38 -13.37
C ASP A 57 1.05 11.43 -12.17
N LEU A 58 2.17 11.40 -11.46
CA LEU A 58 2.37 10.52 -10.30
C LEU A 58 1.86 11.10 -8.98
N ALA A 59 1.69 12.43 -8.89
CA ALA A 59 1.13 13.05 -7.70
C ALA A 59 -0.33 12.60 -7.42
N PRO A 60 -1.24 12.58 -8.40
CA PRO A 60 -2.58 12.02 -8.22
C PRO A 60 -2.59 10.54 -7.82
N LEU A 61 -1.65 9.73 -8.34
CA LEU A 61 -1.53 8.32 -7.94
C LEU A 61 -1.19 8.18 -6.46
N ARG A 62 -0.29 9.03 -5.94
CA ARG A 62 0.08 9.02 -4.52
C ARG A 62 -1.12 9.36 -3.63
N GLU A 63 -1.94 10.32 -4.04
CA GLU A 63 -3.16 10.70 -3.32
C GLU A 63 -4.16 9.54 -3.28
N VAL A 64 -4.47 8.93 -4.42
CA VAL A 64 -5.38 7.77 -4.49
C VAL A 64 -4.89 6.60 -3.60
N LEU A 65 -3.58 6.32 -3.62
CA LEU A 65 -3.01 5.26 -2.77
C LEU A 65 -3.10 5.60 -1.27
N ALA A 66 -2.88 6.87 -0.90
CA ALA A 66 -2.99 7.32 0.48
C ALA A 66 -4.43 7.27 0.98
N ASP A 67 -5.39 7.71 0.16
CA ASP A 67 -6.81 7.67 0.48
C ASP A 67 -7.32 6.22 0.62
N ALA A 68 -6.95 5.35 -0.33
CA ALA A 68 -7.27 3.92 -0.25
C ALA A 68 -6.69 3.29 1.02
N LYS A 69 -5.45 3.64 1.39
CA LYS A 69 -4.82 3.17 2.62
C LYS A 69 -5.60 3.62 3.86
N GLY A 70 -6.03 4.88 3.90
CA GLY A 70 -6.88 5.41 4.98
C GLY A 70 -8.18 4.62 5.12
N LEU A 71 -8.90 4.40 4.02
CA LEU A 71 -10.16 3.64 4.01
C LEU A 71 -10.00 2.20 4.50
N VAL A 72 -8.89 1.55 4.15
CA VAL A 72 -8.56 0.19 4.62
C VAL A 72 -8.27 0.21 6.12
N GLN A 73 -7.48 1.18 6.61
CA GLN A 73 -7.20 1.33 8.04
C GLN A 73 -8.49 1.55 8.85
N GLU A 74 -9.36 2.45 8.40
CA GLU A 74 -10.66 2.67 9.03
C GLU A 74 -11.51 1.39 9.06
N SER A 75 -11.52 0.63 7.96
CA SER A 75 -12.28 -0.61 7.87
C SER A 75 -11.75 -1.67 8.83
N LEU A 76 -10.43 -1.80 8.95
CA LEU A 76 -9.79 -2.68 9.93
C LEU A 76 -10.13 -2.27 11.37
N LEU A 77 -10.08 -0.97 11.69
CA LEU A 77 -10.45 -0.48 13.01
C LEU A 77 -11.92 -0.76 13.33
N ARG A 78 -12.83 -0.60 12.35
CA ARG A 78 -14.25 -0.94 12.49
C ARG A 78 -14.45 -2.43 12.74
N LEU A 79 -13.72 -3.30 12.05
CA LEU A 79 -13.82 -4.75 12.27
C LEU A 79 -13.33 -5.14 13.67
N LYS A 80 -12.23 -4.53 14.14
CA LYS A 80 -11.69 -4.78 15.50
C LYS A 80 -12.59 -4.24 16.62
N GLY A 81 -13.36 -3.19 16.36
CA GLY A 81 -14.31 -2.62 17.32
C GLY A 81 -15.69 -3.28 17.31
N LYS A 82 -15.90 -4.33 16.51
CA LYS A 82 -17.20 -5.02 16.36
C LYS A 82 -17.30 -6.30 17.19
N ASP A 83 -16.36 -6.52 18.11
CA ASP A 83 -16.35 -7.58 19.12
C ASP A 83 -17.09 -7.14 20.41
#